data_AF-E2DSP0-F1
#
_entry.id   AF-E2DSP0-F1
#
_cell.length_a   1.000
_cell.length_b   1.000
_cell.length_c   1.000
_cell.angle_alpha   90.00
_cell.angle_beta   90.00
_cell.angle_gamma   90.00
#
_symmetry.space_group_name_H-M   'P 1'
#
loop_
_entity.id
_entity.type
_entity.pdbx_description
1 polymer ?
#
loop_
_entity_poly.entity_id
_entity_poly.type
_entity_poly.pdbx_seq_one_letter_code
_entity_poly.pdbx_strand_id
1 'polypeptide(L)'
;MVFYFVLKKTNRANIQKKKNMYEQTTILSIFFTALNSKHRLEIRLFICFLISKLKEVFEFMNTLRDNDLDLVRRYVILGSRRLSNYWWATVLFLGASGFLLTGVSSYLGYNILPFIKSGEISFLPQGLVMSFYGILGVLLSFYLWLTILWDVGGGFNEFNKKDGKIRVFRWGFPGKSRCIDVSYSISDVEAIRVELKQGVNPERTIFLRVKGKREIPLTQIGQPLTLEEIEKRAAELAKFLKVSVEGL
;
A
#
# COMPACT_ATOMS: atom_id res chain seq x y z
N MET A 1 23.72 11.90 5.23
CA MET A 1 22.60 12.77 5.68
C MET A 1 21.25 12.03 5.77
N VAL A 2 20.95 11.10 4.86
CA VAL A 2 19.69 10.33 4.82
C VAL A 2 19.54 9.29 5.96
N PHE A 3 20.66 8.72 6.43
CA PHE A 3 20.69 7.83 7.61
C PHE A 3 20.20 8.51 8.89
N TYR A 4 20.53 9.80 9.07
CA TYR A 4 20.08 10.61 10.21
C TYR A 4 18.58 10.91 10.13
N PHE A 5 18.02 11.06 8.92
CA PHE A 5 16.61 11.42 8.74
C PHE A 5 15.65 10.24 8.98
N VAL A 6 16.05 9.02 8.63
CA VAL A 6 15.24 7.79 8.81
C VAL A 6 15.23 7.33 10.27
N LEU A 7 16.40 7.37 10.94
CA LEU A 7 16.47 7.17 12.39
C LEU A 7 15.63 8.23 13.12
N LYS A 8 15.65 9.49 12.66
CA LYS A 8 14.86 10.58 13.24
C LYS A 8 13.36 10.42 13.01
N LYS A 9 12.89 9.86 11.89
CA LYS A 9 11.46 9.67 11.60
C LYS A 9 10.86 8.50 12.38
N THR A 10 11.59 7.39 12.50
CA THR A 10 11.18 6.21 13.30
C THR A 10 11.24 6.52 14.80
N ASN A 11 12.26 7.25 15.25
CA ASN A 11 12.29 7.78 16.62
C ASN A 11 11.14 8.75 16.88
N ARG A 12 10.78 9.64 15.95
CA ARG A 12 9.65 10.58 16.15
C ARG A 12 8.31 9.87 16.36
N ALA A 13 8.02 8.79 15.62
CA ALA A 13 6.78 8.03 15.81
C ALA A 13 6.72 7.32 17.17
N ASN A 14 7.85 6.75 17.62
CA ASN A 14 7.96 6.13 18.96
C ASN A 14 7.96 7.16 20.10
N ILE A 15 8.56 8.33 19.90
CA ILE A 15 8.52 9.45 20.85
C ILE A 15 7.10 9.99 20.98
N GLN A 16 6.35 10.14 19.88
CA GLN A 16 4.96 10.63 19.92
C GLN A 16 4.02 9.65 20.62
N LYS A 17 4.18 8.33 20.40
CA LYS A 17 3.43 7.30 21.15
C LYS A 17 3.79 7.28 22.63
N LYS A 18 5.06 7.42 23.00
CA LYS A 18 5.49 7.58 24.40
C LYS A 18 4.85 8.83 25.02
N LYS A 19 4.81 9.95 24.29
CA LYS A 19 4.26 11.24 24.78
C LYS A 19 2.77 11.16 25.14
N ASN A 20 1.94 10.55 24.28
CA ASN A 20 0.51 10.36 24.55
C ASN A 20 0.23 9.45 25.76
N MET A 21 1.10 8.46 26.02
CA MET A 21 0.99 7.59 27.20
C MET A 21 1.34 8.32 28.49
N TYR A 22 2.38 9.17 28.47
CA TYR A 22 2.74 10.01 29.62
C TYR A 22 1.64 11.04 29.93
N GLU A 23 0.97 11.60 28.93
CA GLU A 23 -0.20 12.46 29.12
C GLU A 23 -1.37 11.72 29.78
N GLN A 24 -1.69 10.49 29.35
CA GLN A 24 -2.75 9.69 29.99
C GLN A 24 -2.43 9.34 31.45
N THR A 25 -1.17 9.02 31.79
CA THR A 25 -0.76 8.78 33.18
C THR A 25 -0.81 10.06 34.03
N THR A 26 -0.62 11.23 33.42
CA THR A 26 -0.70 12.53 34.09
C THR A 26 -2.16 12.94 34.34
N ILE A 27 -3.06 12.67 33.40
CA ILE A 27 -4.49 12.92 33.56
C ILE A 27 -5.10 12.00 34.64
N LEU A 28 -4.69 10.73 34.70
CA LEU A 28 -5.12 9.82 35.77
C LEU A 28 -4.60 10.24 37.16
N SER A 29 -3.36 10.74 37.26
CA SER A 29 -2.79 11.18 38.53
C SER A 29 -3.44 12.46 39.06
N ILE A 30 -3.85 13.37 38.15
CA ILE A 30 -4.60 14.59 38.49
C ILE A 30 -6.02 14.24 38.97
N PHE A 31 -6.72 13.33 38.29
CA PHE A 31 -8.09 12.92 38.65
C PHE A 31 -8.17 12.29 40.06
N PHE A 32 -7.17 11.50 40.46
CA PHE A 32 -7.14 10.86 41.79
C PHE A 32 -6.61 11.76 42.91
N THR A 33 -5.92 12.86 42.60
CA THR A 33 -5.50 13.85 43.61
C THR A 33 -6.72 14.56 44.25
N ALA A 34 -7.90 14.48 43.61
CA ALA A 34 -9.18 14.99 44.11
C ALA A 34 -9.89 14.09 45.14
N LEU A 35 -9.39 12.89 45.47
CA LEU A 35 -10.00 11.97 46.44
C LEU A 35 -9.48 12.16 47.89
N ASN A 36 -10.40 11.97 48.85
CA ASN A 36 -10.42 12.50 50.22
C ASN A 36 -9.28 12.03 51.17
N SER A 37 -9.04 12.80 52.24
CA SER A 37 -7.72 13.14 52.81
C SER A 37 -7.00 12.14 53.74
N LYS A 38 -7.57 10.97 54.10
CA LYS A 38 -7.02 10.15 55.21
C LYS A 38 -6.13 8.95 54.82
N HIS A 39 -6.25 8.40 53.60
CA HIS A 39 -5.39 7.29 53.09
C HIS A 39 -4.48 7.73 51.92
N ARG A 40 -4.21 9.02 51.81
CA ARG A 40 -3.61 9.65 50.63
C ARG A 40 -2.21 9.13 50.28
N LEU A 41 -1.41 8.71 51.27
CA LEU A 41 -0.05 8.20 51.05
C LEU A 41 -0.04 6.75 50.57
N GLU A 42 -0.80 5.86 51.21
CA GLU A 42 -0.85 4.44 50.82
C GLU A 42 -1.48 4.25 49.44
N ILE A 43 -2.56 5.00 49.15
CA ILE A 43 -3.18 4.99 47.83
C ILE A 43 -2.21 5.52 46.77
N ARG A 44 -1.44 6.59 47.07
CA ARG A 44 -0.40 7.10 46.17
C ARG A 44 0.72 6.09 45.94
N LEU A 45 1.21 5.42 46.99
CA LEU A 45 2.24 4.38 46.88
C LEU A 45 1.76 3.17 46.08
N PHE A 46 0.54 2.71 46.33
CA PHE A 46 -0.07 1.60 45.60
C PHE A 46 -0.31 1.94 44.13
N ILE A 47 -0.79 3.15 43.83
CA ILE A 47 -0.96 3.63 42.45
C ILE A 47 0.40 3.77 41.76
N CYS A 48 1.41 4.32 42.43
CA CYS A 48 2.75 4.45 41.85
C CYS A 48 3.37 3.07 41.55
N PHE A 49 3.18 2.10 42.45
CA PHE A 49 3.57 0.70 42.24
C PHE A 49 2.82 0.07 41.05
N LEU A 50 1.51 0.26 40.96
CA LEU A 50 0.68 -0.26 39.88
C LEU A 50 1.07 0.35 38.53
N ILE A 51 1.30 1.67 38.48
CA ILE A 51 1.75 2.39 37.28
C ILE A 51 3.15 1.90 36.87
N SER A 52 4.07 1.68 37.82
CA SER A 52 5.39 1.13 37.53
C SER A 52 5.30 -0.26 36.91
N LYS A 53 4.49 -1.15 37.50
CA LYS A 53 4.22 -2.49 36.95
C LYS A 53 3.59 -2.43 35.56
N LEU A 54 2.63 -1.54 35.34
CA LEU A 54 1.98 -1.36 34.05
C LEU A 54 2.95 -0.85 32.99
N LYS A 55 3.87 0.05 33.37
CA LYS A 55 4.91 0.56 32.48
C LYS A 55 5.90 -0.52 32.09
N GLU A 56 6.33 -1.37 33.03
CA GLU A 56 7.17 -2.54 32.74
C GLU A 56 6.49 -3.51 31.76
N VAL A 57 5.21 -3.84 32.00
CA VAL A 57 4.44 -4.73 31.12
C VAL A 57 4.30 -4.12 29.72
N PHE A 58 4.04 -2.82 29.63
CA PHE A 58 3.92 -2.14 28.35
C PHE A 58 5.25 -2.06 27.60
N GLU A 59 6.37 -1.81 28.29
CA GLU A 59 7.69 -1.85 27.69
C GLU A 59 8.02 -3.27 27.21
N PHE A 60 7.78 -4.30 28.03
CA PHE A 60 7.96 -5.70 27.66
C PHE A 60 7.13 -6.08 26.42
N MET A 61 5.85 -5.71 26.36
CA MET A 61 5.00 -5.95 25.20
C MET A 61 5.52 -5.26 23.93
N ASN A 62 6.05 -4.05 24.03
CA ASN A 62 6.65 -3.37 22.87
C ASN A 62 7.95 -4.04 22.44
N THR A 63 8.79 -4.49 23.38
CA THR A 63 10.01 -5.24 23.07
C THR A 63 9.70 -6.55 22.36
N LEU A 64 8.66 -7.28 22.79
CA LEU A 64 8.22 -8.49 22.09
C LEU A 64 7.71 -8.19 20.67
N ARG A 65 6.96 -7.09 20.50
CA ARG A 65 6.44 -6.67 19.20
C ARG A 65 7.54 -6.24 18.23
N ASP A 66 8.53 -5.50 18.69
CA ASP A 66 9.67 -5.06 17.87
C ASP A 66 10.54 -6.25 17.45
N ASN A 67 10.78 -7.22 18.34
CA ASN A 67 11.50 -8.45 18.00
C ASN A 67 10.78 -9.29 16.94
N ASP A 68 9.44 -9.30 16.94
CA ASP A 68 8.65 -10.01 15.93
C ASP A 68 8.71 -9.33 14.55
N LEU A 69 8.67 -7.99 14.51
CA LEU A 69 8.82 -7.19 13.30
C LEU A 69 10.23 -7.31 12.68
N ASP A 70 11.26 -7.51 13.50
CA ASP A 70 12.63 -7.75 13.02
C ASP A 70 12.81 -9.12 12.37
N LEU A 71 11.87 -10.04 12.57
CA LEU A 71 11.92 -11.40 12.04
C LEU A 71 11.01 -11.60 10.82
N VAL A 72 9.94 -10.81 10.67
CA VAL A 72 9.01 -10.90 9.54
C VAL A 72 8.88 -9.56 8.83
N ARG A 73 9.30 -9.49 7.57
CA ARG A 73 9.13 -8.32 6.70
C ARG A 73 8.11 -8.58 5.61
N ARG A 74 7.10 -7.71 5.51
CA ARG A 74 6.08 -7.79 4.46
C ARG A 74 6.06 -6.52 3.62
N TYR A 75 6.20 -6.68 2.31
CA TYR A 75 6.10 -5.60 1.32
C TYR A 75 4.83 -5.80 0.51
N VAL A 76 3.89 -4.86 0.62
CA VAL A 76 2.66 -4.88 -0.17
C VAL A 76 2.91 -4.26 -1.54
N ILE A 77 2.39 -4.90 -2.58
CA ILE A 77 2.45 -4.45 -3.96
C ILE A 77 1.06 -3.95 -4.35
N LEU A 78 0.99 -2.66 -4.65
CA LEU A 78 -0.23 -2.02 -5.15
C LEU A 78 -0.37 -2.34 -6.63
N GLY A 79 -1.38 -3.16 -6.93
CA GLY A 79 -1.79 -3.51 -8.29
C GLY A 79 -2.66 -2.44 -8.93
N SER A 80 -3.85 -2.85 -9.36
CA SER A 80 -4.83 -1.99 -10.01
C SER A 80 -5.47 -0.95 -9.07
N ARG A 81 -5.41 -1.12 -7.75
CA ARG A 81 -6.00 -0.20 -6.75
C ARG A 81 -5.18 1.08 -6.50
N ARG A 82 -4.63 1.67 -7.55
CA ARG A 82 -3.90 2.96 -7.50
C ARG A 82 -4.88 4.11 -7.62
N LEU A 83 -4.61 5.21 -6.92
CA LEU A 83 -5.41 6.45 -7.02
C LEU A 83 -5.55 6.93 -8.47
N SER A 84 -4.48 6.81 -9.27
CA SER A 84 -4.52 7.13 -10.70
C SER A 84 -5.54 6.28 -11.48
N ASN A 85 -5.68 4.99 -11.16
CA ASN A 85 -6.65 4.13 -11.83
C ASN A 85 -8.08 4.49 -11.45
N TYR A 86 -8.34 4.80 -10.17
CA TYR A 86 -9.65 5.30 -9.73
C TYR A 86 -10.02 6.62 -10.42
N TRP A 87 -9.06 7.54 -10.55
CA TRP A 87 -9.23 8.80 -11.25
C TRP A 87 -9.64 8.58 -12.72
N TRP A 88 -8.85 7.79 -13.46
CA TRP A 88 -9.12 7.51 -14.87
C TRP A 88 -10.43 6.77 -15.09
N ALA A 89 -10.73 5.77 -14.26
CA ALA A 89 -12.00 5.04 -14.34
C ALA A 89 -13.22 5.96 -14.14
N THR A 90 -13.11 6.91 -13.20
CA THR A 90 -14.16 7.89 -12.90
C THR A 90 -14.33 8.91 -14.02
N VAL A 91 -13.23 9.50 -14.50
CA VAL A 91 -13.26 10.49 -15.60
C VAL A 91 -13.83 9.87 -16.87
N LEU A 92 -13.39 8.66 -17.22
CA LEU A 92 -13.93 7.90 -18.36
C LEU A 92 -15.41 7.60 -18.19
N PHE A 93 -15.84 7.19 -16.98
CA PHE A 93 -17.25 6.90 -16.71
C PHE A 93 -18.13 8.12 -16.93
N LEU A 94 -17.76 9.27 -16.32
CA LEU A 94 -18.53 10.51 -16.40
C LEU A 94 -18.56 11.06 -17.83
N GLY A 95 -17.42 11.08 -18.52
CA GLY A 95 -17.33 11.52 -19.91
C GLY A 95 -18.15 10.65 -20.85
N ALA A 96 -18.00 9.32 -20.74
CA ALA A 96 -18.72 8.38 -21.60
C ALA A 96 -20.23 8.37 -21.33
N SER A 97 -20.64 8.47 -20.06
CA SER A 97 -22.05 8.63 -19.69
C SER A 97 -22.61 9.93 -20.25
N GLY A 98 -21.85 11.02 -20.22
CA GLY A 98 -22.23 12.30 -20.84
C GLY A 98 -22.46 12.19 -22.35
N PHE A 99 -21.54 11.54 -23.07
CA PHE A 99 -21.71 11.29 -24.51
C PHE A 99 -22.90 10.39 -24.82
N LEU A 100 -23.09 9.33 -24.05
CA LEU A 100 -24.19 8.39 -24.20
C LEU A 100 -25.54 9.08 -23.95
N LEU A 101 -25.65 9.84 -22.86
CA LEU A 101 -26.84 10.62 -22.54
C LEU A 101 -27.13 11.66 -23.62
N THR A 102 -26.12 12.36 -24.14
CA THR A 102 -26.29 13.33 -25.24
C THR A 102 -26.84 12.66 -26.51
N GLY A 103 -26.31 11.49 -26.87
CA GLY A 103 -26.77 10.73 -28.02
C GLY A 103 -28.22 10.25 -27.87
N VAL A 104 -28.59 9.74 -26.69
CA VAL A 104 -29.98 9.34 -26.36
C VAL A 104 -30.91 10.56 -26.35
N SER A 105 -30.45 11.69 -25.81
CA SER A 105 -31.19 12.97 -25.79
C SER A 105 -31.52 13.44 -27.21
N SER A 106 -30.56 13.32 -28.13
CA SER A 106 -30.73 13.67 -29.54
C SER A 106 -31.67 12.70 -30.28
N TYR A 107 -31.68 11.41 -29.92
CA TYR A 107 -32.64 10.44 -30.47
C TYR A 107 -34.08 10.71 -30.03
N LEU A 108 -34.27 11.05 -28.75
CA LEU A 108 -35.60 11.22 -28.16
C LEU A 108 -36.17 12.65 -28.28
N GLY A 109 -35.33 13.63 -28.63
CA GLY A 109 -35.73 15.03 -28.83
C GLY A 109 -36.02 15.81 -27.54
N TYR A 110 -35.76 15.25 -26.36
CA TYR A 110 -35.91 15.93 -25.06
C TYR A 110 -34.56 16.05 -24.34
N ASN A 111 -34.37 17.11 -23.55
CA ASN A 111 -33.13 17.37 -22.82
C ASN A 111 -33.03 16.51 -21.57
N ILE A 112 -32.29 15.40 -21.63
CA ILE A 112 -31.99 14.56 -20.47
C ILE A 112 -31.04 15.28 -19.50
N LEU A 113 -30.09 16.05 -20.06
CA LEU A 113 -29.11 16.82 -19.30
C LEU A 113 -29.51 18.30 -19.27
N PRO A 114 -29.54 18.95 -18.09
CA PRO A 114 -30.01 20.34 -17.95
C PRO A 114 -29.12 21.35 -18.67
N PHE A 115 -27.90 20.95 -19.04
CA PHE A 115 -26.91 21.81 -19.71
C PHE A 115 -26.84 21.60 -21.23
N ILE A 116 -27.58 20.63 -21.80
CA ILE A 116 -27.52 20.28 -23.23
C ILE A 116 -28.85 20.60 -23.89
N LYS A 117 -28.80 21.44 -24.94
CA LYS A 117 -29.95 21.71 -25.82
C LYS A 117 -30.00 20.66 -26.94
N SER A 118 -30.72 19.57 -26.70
CA SER A 118 -30.91 18.47 -27.67
C SER A 118 -31.63 18.91 -28.94
N GLY A 119 -32.44 19.96 -28.88
CA GLY A 119 -33.16 20.51 -30.04
C GLY A 119 -32.24 21.09 -31.12
N GLU A 120 -30.97 21.34 -30.82
CA GLU A 120 -29.97 21.86 -31.77
C GLU A 120 -29.08 20.75 -32.36
N ILE A 121 -29.15 19.51 -31.83
CA ILE A 121 -28.27 18.40 -32.24
C ILE A 121 -29.06 17.39 -33.06
N SER A 122 -28.79 17.32 -34.36
CA SER A 122 -29.33 16.26 -35.23
C SER A 122 -28.79 14.89 -34.82
N PHE A 123 -29.69 13.92 -34.64
CA PHE A 123 -29.31 12.55 -34.27
C PHE A 123 -28.37 11.92 -35.28
N LEU A 124 -28.62 12.14 -36.57
CA LEU A 124 -27.72 11.75 -37.65
C LEU A 124 -26.99 12.98 -38.19
N PRO A 125 -25.64 12.99 -38.29
CA PRO A 125 -24.67 11.96 -37.89
C PRO A 125 -24.16 12.10 -36.44
N GLN A 126 -24.35 13.26 -35.82
CA GLN A 126 -23.63 13.68 -34.62
C GLN A 126 -24.07 12.91 -33.36
N GLY A 127 -25.37 12.77 -33.12
CA GLY A 127 -25.91 12.01 -31.99
C GLY A 127 -25.55 10.52 -32.03
N LEU A 128 -25.52 9.92 -33.22
CA LEU A 128 -25.11 8.54 -33.43
C LEU A 128 -23.64 8.31 -33.07
N VAL A 129 -22.75 9.20 -33.52
CA VAL A 129 -21.32 9.14 -33.19
C VAL A 129 -21.09 9.30 -31.69
N MET A 130 -21.80 10.24 -31.04
CA MET A 130 -21.75 10.41 -29.58
C MET A 130 -22.22 9.16 -28.84
N SER A 131 -23.29 8.52 -29.31
CA SER A 131 -23.79 7.27 -28.73
C SER A 131 -22.75 6.15 -28.82
N PHE A 132 -22.10 6.00 -29.98
CA PHE A 132 -21.09 4.97 -30.20
C PHE A 132 -19.86 5.15 -29.29
N TYR A 133 -19.30 6.35 -29.24
CA TYR A 133 -18.18 6.65 -28.32
C TYR A 133 -18.60 6.55 -26.85
N GLY A 134 -19.84 6.91 -26.52
CA GLY A 134 -20.40 6.73 -25.18
C GLY A 134 -20.45 5.26 -24.77
N ILE A 135 -20.96 4.37 -25.62
CA ILE A 135 -21.02 2.93 -25.34
C ILE A 135 -19.61 2.35 -25.16
N LEU A 136 -18.68 2.65 -26.07
CA LEU A 136 -17.30 2.18 -25.98
C LEU A 136 -16.61 2.69 -24.70
N GLY A 137 -16.81 3.96 -24.36
CA GLY A 137 -16.24 4.56 -23.16
C GLY A 137 -16.82 3.99 -21.87
N VAL A 138 -18.13 3.70 -21.83
CA VAL A 138 -18.78 3.06 -20.67
C VAL A 138 -18.26 1.63 -20.51
N LEU A 139 -18.15 0.85 -21.59
CA LEU A 139 -17.59 -0.50 -21.56
C LEU A 139 -16.13 -0.49 -21.07
N LEU A 140 -15.31 0.44 -21.57
CA LEU A 140 -13.93 0.60 -21.13
C LEU A 140 -13.83 1.00 -19.66
N SER A 141 -14.64 1.96 -19.22
CA SER A 141 -14.69 2.38 -17.82
C SER A 141 -15.12 1.23 -16.91
N PHE A 142 -16.14 0.47 -17.30
CA PHE A 142 -16.59 -0.70 -16.56
C PHE A 142 -15.49 -1.75 -16.45
N TYR A 143 -14.76 -2.01 -17.53
CA TYR A 143 -13.59 -2.88 -17.52
C TYR A 143 -12.50 -2.40 -16.53
N LEU A 144 -12.23 -1.10 -16.47
CA LEU A 144 -11.28 -0.53 -15.50
C LEU A 144 -11.78 -0.71 -14.06
N TRP A 145 -13.04 -0.42 -13.80
CA TRP A 145 -13.66 -0.62 -12.48
C TRP A 145 -13.61 -2.08 -12.03
N LEU A 146 -13.89 -3.02 -12.93
CA LEU A 146 -13.76 -4.45 -12.67
C LEU A 146 -12.31 -4.84 -12.36
N THR A 147 -11.35 -4.33 -13.12
CA THR A 147 -9.92 -4.54 -12.88
C THR A 147 -9.48 -4.02 -11.51
N ILE A 148 -10.03 -2.88 -11.07
CA ILE A 148 -9.82 -2.31 -9.72
C ILE A 148 -10.46 -3.18 -8.63
N LEU A 149 -11.71 -3.61 -8.84
CA LEU A 149 -12.45 -4.46 -7.91
C LEU A 149 -11.70 -5.76 -7.64
N TRP A 150 -11.18 -6.39 -8.69
CA TRP A 150 -10.43 -7.63 -8.62
C TRP A 150 -8.98 -7.49 -8.14
N ASP A 151 -8.49 -6.27 -7.89
CA ASP A 151 -7.12 -5.99 -7.46
C ASP A 151 -6.06 -6.68 -8.34
N VAL A 152 -6.27 -6.64 -9.66
CA VAL A 152 -5.40 -7.29 -10.64
C VAL A 152 -3.98 -6.74 -10.54
N GLY A 153 -2.98 -7.63 -10.47
CA GLY A 153 -1.58 -7.28 -10.27
C GLY A 153 -1.23 -6.90 -8.83
N GLY A 154 -2.19 -6.92 -7.90
CA GLY A 154 -1.95 -6.69 -6.48
C GLY A 154 -1.24 -7.88 -5.84
N GLY A 155 -0.59 -7.68 -4.71
CA GLY A 155 0.09 -8.79 -4.05
C GLY A 155 0.94 -8.38 -2.86
N PHE A 156 1.74 -9.31 -2.38
CA PHE A 156 2.72 -9.01 -1.34
C PHE A 156 3.92 -9.95 -1.43
N ASN A 157 5.04 -9.49 -0.90
CA ASN A 157 6.23 -10.29 -0.63
C ASN A 157 6.39 -10.38 0.88
N GLU A 158 6.44 -11.58 1.41
CA GLU A 158 6.67 -11.84 2.84
C GLU A 158 7.97 -12.60 3.01
N PHE A 159 8.84 -12.08 3.88
CA PHE A 159 10.12 -12.66 4.23
C PHE A 159 10.10 -12.98 5.71
N ASN A 160 9.96 -14.27 6.04
CA ASN A 160 9.80 -14.73 7.41
C ASN A 160 11.04 -15.54 7.84
N LYS A 161 11.85 -14.95 8.73
CA LYS A 161 13.06 -15.60 9.28
C LYS A 161 12.75 -16.67 10.31
N LYS A 162 11.61 -16.58 11.02
CA LYS A 162 11.22 -17.59 12.02
C LYS A 162 10.93 -18.93 11.33
N ASP A 163 10.17 -18.88 10.25
CA ASP A 163 9.75 -20.05 9.49
C ASP A 163 10.76 -20.43 8.38
N GLY A 164 11.78 -19.61 8.15
CA GLY A 164 12.80 -19.85 7.13
C GLY A 164 12.27 -19.74 5.70
N LYS A 165 11.15 -19.06 5.46
CA LYS A 165 10.42 -19.06 4.19
C LYS A 165 10.21 -17.66 3.62
N ILE A 166 10.24 -17.58 2.29
CA ILE A 166 9.89 -16.41 1.50
C ILE A 166 8.64 -16.75 0.71
N ARG A 167 7.59 -15.95 0.88
CA ARG A 167 6.33 -16.12 0.16
C ARG A 167 6.12 -14.94 -0.78
N VAL A 168 5.95 -15.23 -2.06
CA VAL A 168 5.64 -14.27 -3.10
C VAL A 168 4.22 -14.54 -3.56
N PHE A 169 3.33 -13.60 -3.29
CA PHE A 169 1.92 -13.71 -3.62
C PHE A 169 1.53 -12.63 -4.64
N ARG A 170 0.82 -13.01 -5.70
CA ARG A 170 0.29 -12.10 -6.73
C ARG A 170 -1.14 -12.49 -7.12
N TRP A 171 -2.01 -11.49 -7.23
CA TRP A 171 -3.33 -11.57 -7.83
C TRP A 171 -3.23 -11.34 -9.34
N GLY A 172 -3.81 -12.24 -10.12
CA GLY A 172 -4.00 -12.12 -11.56
C GLY A 172 -5.44 -11.79 -11.93
N PHE A 173 -5.72 -11.89 -13.23
CA PHE A 173 -7.07 -11.77 -13.76
C PHE A 173 -8.00 -12.88 -13.23
N PRO A 174 -9.31 -12.63 -13.13
CA PRO A 174 -10.28 -13.64 -12.70
C PRO A 174 -10.20 -14.89 -13.59
N GLY A 175 -10.13 -16.06 -12.96
CA GLY A 175 -9.99 -17.36 -13.64
C GLY A 175 -9.68 -18.49 -12.66
N LYS A 176 -9.54 -19.72 -13.18
CA LYS A 176 -9.25 -20.92 -12.37
C LYS A 176 -7.91 -20.83 -11.61
N SER A 177 -6.93 -20.13 -12.18
CA SER A 177 -5.61 -19.89 -11.57
C SER A 177 -5.39 -18.40 -11.33
N ARG A 178 -6.30 -17.79 -10.54
CA ARG A 178 -6.28 -16.35 -10.28
C ARG A 178 -5.10 -15.91 -9.41
N CYS A 179 -4.65 -16.73 -8.47
CA CYS A 179 -3.55 -16.38 -7.58
C CYS A 179 -2.29 -17.18 -7.91
N ILE A 180 -1.15 -16.48 -7.87
CA ILE A 180 0.17 -17.08 -7.91
C ILE A 180 0.71 -16.95 -6.49
N ASP A 181 0.83 -18.09 -5.81
CA ASP A 181 1.41 -18.18 -4.47
C ASP A 181 2.61 -19.11 -4.54
N VAL A 182 3.81 -18.55 -4.42
CA VAL A 182 5.04 -19.33 -4.47
C VAL A 182 5.84 -19.12 -3.20
N SER A 183 6.20 -20.23 -2.57
CA SER A 183 7.04 -20.25 -1.37
C SER A 183 8.43 -20.82 -1.69
N TYR A 184 9.46 -20.16 -1.18
CA TYR A 184 10.86 -20.57 -1.29
C TYR A 184 11.50 -20.65 0.10
N SER A 185 12.51 -21.50 0.26
CA SER A 185 13.34 -21.48 1.46
C SER A 185 14.29 -20.28 1.41
N ILE A 186 14.55 -19.64 2.55
CA ILE A 186 15.57 -18.58 2.65
C ILE A 186 16.96 -19.12 2.29
N SER A 187 17.23 -20.39 2.58
CA SER A 187 18.50 -21.05 2.26
C SER A 187 18.76 -21.20 0.75
N ASP A 188 17.71 -21.15 -0.07
CA ASP A 188 17.83 -21.26 -1.52
C ASP A 188 18.10 -19.91 -2.19
N VAL A 189 18.09 -18.80 -1.44
CA VAL A 189 18.39 -17.47 -1.97
C VAL A 189 19.90 -17.30 -2.09
N GLU A 190 20.37 -17.02 -3.30
CA GLU A 190 21.79 -16.82 -3.58
C GLU A 190 22.17 -15.35 -3.44
N ALA A 191 21.42 -14.47 -4.12
CA ALA A 191 21.70 -13.05 -4.17
C ALA A 191 20.44 -12.23 -4.47
N ILE A 192 20.53 -10.93 -4.20
CA ILE A 192 19.55 -9.95 -4.66
C ILE A 192 20.17 -9.20 -5.82
N ARG A 193 19.55 -9.32 -6.99
CA ARG A 193 20.03 -8.67 -8.20
C ARG A 193 19.30 -7.35 -8.42
N VAL A 194 20.04 -6.27 -8.68
CA VAL A 194 19.47 -4.98 -9.08
C VAL A 194 19.73 -4.77 -10.56
N GLU A 195 18.67 -4.54 -11.34
CA GLU A 195 18.78 -4.21 -12.76
C GLU A 195 18.40 -2.74 -12.97
N LEU A 196 19.28 -2.00 -13.64
CA LEU A 196 19.11 -0.60 -13.98
C LEU A 196 19.12 -0.48 -15.51
N LYS A 197 17.94 -0.37 -16.13
CA LYS A 197 17.82 -0.04 -17.55
C LYS A 197 17.75 1.46 -17.72
N GLN A 198 18.75 2.03 -18.36
CA GLN A 198 18.77 3.45 -18.74
C GLN A 198 18.27 3.59 -20.19
N GLY A 199 17.40 4.56 -20.46
CA GLY A 199 16.80 4.79 -21.78
C GLY A 199 15.54 5.65 -21.72
N VAL A 200 14.75 5.64 -22.80
CA VAL A 200 13.48 6.39 -22.91
C VAL A 200 12.46 5.95 -21.84
N ASN A 201 12.52 4.68 -21.42
CA ASN A 201 11.73 4.14 -20.31
C ASN A 201 12.66 3.55 -19.25
N PRO A 202 13.14 4.35 -18.29
CA PRO A 202 14.04 3.86 -17.26
C PRO A 202 13.32 2.85 -16.37
N GLU A 203 13.82 1.62 -16.34
CA GLU A 203 13.29 0.56 -15.48
C GLU A 203 14.32 0.23 -14.42
N ARG A 204 13.89 0.20 -13.16
CA ARG A 204 14.75 -0.15 -12.04
C ARG A 204 14.06 -1.21 -11.20
N THR A 205 14.55 -2.44 -11.32
CA THR A 205 13.87 -3.63 -10.80
C THR A 205 14.79 -4.42 -9.88
N ILE A 206 14.25 -4.83 -8.72
CA ILE A 206 14.96 -5.71 -7.77
C ILE A 206 14.48 -7.13 -8.02
N PHE A 207 15.40 -8.04 -8.25
CA PHE A 207 15.15 -9.45 -8.46
C PHE A 207 15.69 -10.29 -7.29
N LEU A 208 14.94 -11.33 -6.94
CA LEU A 208 15.41 -12.39 -6.06
C LEU A 208 16.00 -13.52 -6.92
N ARG A 209 17.30 -13.80 -6.76
CA ARG A 209 17.94 -14.97 -7.37
C ARG A 209 17.84 -16.15 -6.41
N VAL A 210 17.16 -17.20 -6.87
CA VAL A 210 16.95 -18.44 -6.14
C VAL A 210 17.67 -19.56 -6.88
N LYS A 211 18.37 -20.42 -6.14
CA LYS A 211 19.16 -21.52 -6.67
C LYS A 211 18.36 -22.40 -7.63
N GLY A 212 18.87 -22.56 -8.85
CA GLY A 212 18.27 -23.42 -9.88
C GLY A 212 16.91 -22.96 -10.42
N LYS A 213 16.49 -21.71 -10.16
CA LYS A 213 15.20 -21.17 -10.60
C LYS A 213 15.36 -19.82 -11.31
N ARG A 214 14.28 -19.39 -11.99
CA ARG A 214 14.22 -18.07 -12.63
C ARG A 214 14.24 -16.95 -11.59
N GLU A 215 14.84 -15.82 -11.95
CA GLU A 215 14.87 -14.61 -11.14
C GLU A 215 13.45 -14.03 -10.96
N ILE A 216 13.09 -13.68 -9.72
CA ILE A 216 11.72 -13.26 -9.39
C ILE A 216 11.72 -11.74 -9.12
N PRO A 217 10.97 -10.94 -9.88
CA PRO A 217 10.88 -9.51 -9.63
C PRO A 217 10.12 -9.25 -8.33
N LEU A 218 10.77 -8.50 -7.43
CA LEU A 218 10.23 -8.08 -6.14
C LEU A 218 9.62 -6.68 -6.18
N THR A 219 10.03 -5.84 -7.12
CA THR A 219 9.54 -4.47 -7.29
C THR A 219 8.19 -4.40 -7.99
N GLN A 220 7.49 -3.30 -7.78
CA GLN A 220 6.18 -3.03 -8.38
C GLN A 220 6.36 -2.62 -9.85
N ILE A 221 5.46 -3.06 -10.73
CA ILE A 221 5.40 -2.60 -12.12
C ILE A 221 4.76 -1.20 -12.14
N GLY A 222 5.51 -0.16 -12.52
CA GLY A 222 5.00 1.21 -12.48
C GLY A 222 6.10 2.28 -12.51
N GLN A 223 5.89 3.34 -11.74
CA GLN A 223 6.84 4.45 -11.68
C GLN A 223 8.17 3.97 -11.09
N PRO A 224 9.30 4.17 -11.78
CA PRO A 224 10.60 3.76 -11.27
C PRO A 224 10.91 4.54 -10.00
N LEU A 225 11.24 3.82 -8.93
CA LEU A 225 11.74 4.42 -7.70
C LEU A 225 13.05 5.17 -8.00
N THR A 226 13.42 6.11 -7.14
CA THR A 226 14.72 6.79 -7.28
C THR A 226 15.86 5.78 -7.11
N LEU A 227 17.03 6.07 -7.67
CA LEU A 227 18.19 5.17 -7.60
C LEU A 227 18.56 4.89 -6.14
N GLU A 228 18.60 5.95 -5.34
CA GLU A 228 18.84 5.90 -3.90
C GLU A 228 17.82 5.01 -3.17
N GLU A 229 16.53 5.11 -3.51
CA GLU A 229 15.50 4.29 -2.87
C GLU A 229 15.64 2.80 -3.20
N ILE A 230 16.08 2.47 -4.42
CA ILE A 230 16.27 1.08 -4.85
C ILE A 230 17.51 0.48 -4.24
N GLU A 231 18.63 1.19 -4.28
CA GLU A 231 19.86 0.76 -3.63
C GLU A 231 19.63 0.55 -2.14
N LYS A 232 18.93 1.47 -1.48
CA LYS A 232 18.58 1.35 -0.08
C LYS A 232 17.70 0.13 0.19
N ARG A 233 16.64 -0.08 -0.62
CA ARG A 233 15.76 -1.25 -0.46
C ARG A 233 16.51 -2.56 -0.71
N ALA A 234 17.37 -2.62 -1.72
CA ALA A 234 18.18 -3.79 -2.04
C ALA A 234 19.16 -4.10 -0.90
N ALA A 235 19.89 -3.09 -0.40
CA ALA A 235 20.81 -3.23 0.73
C ALA A 235 20.10 -3.65 2.02
N GLU A 236 18.92 -3.08 2.31
CA GLU A 236 18.12 -3.48 3.47
C GLU A 236 17.62 -4.92 3.37
N LEU A 237 17.23 -5.37 2.17
CA LEU A 237 16.78 -6.74 1.91
C LEU A 237 17.95 -7.72 1.99
N ALA A 238 19.11 -7.36 1.45
CA ALA A 238 20.33 -8.18 1.49
C ALA A 238 20.86 -8.36 2.89
N LYS A 239 20.91 -7.27 3.68
CA LYS A 239 21.23 -7.33 5.10
C LYS A 239 20.22 -8.19 5.87
N PHE A 240 18.94 -8.11 5.50
CA PHE A 240 17.92 -8.93 6.13
C PHE A 240 18.16 -10.42 5.82
N LEU A 241 18.33 -10.80 4.56
CA LEU A 241 18.51 -12.20 4.14
C LEU A 241 19.93 -12.75 4.36
N LYS A 242 20.91 -11.89 4.69
CA LYS A 242 22.35 -12.21 4.80
C LYS A 242 22.95 -12.74 3.48
N VAL A 243 22.54 -12.16 2.36
CA VAL A 243 23.02 -12.49 1.00
C VAL A 243 23.73 -11.30 0.37
N SER A 244 24.52 -11.53 -0.68
CA SER A 244 25.15 -10.47 -1.46
C SER A 244 24.13 -9.72 -2.34
N VAL A 245 24.46 -8.46 -2.65
CA VAL A 245 23.78 -7.69 -3.71
C VAL A 245 24.60 -7.85 -4.98
N GLU A 246 23.95 -8.23 -6.06
CA GLU A 246 24.55 -8.35 -7.39
C GLU A 246 23.94 -7.30 -8.34
N GLY A 247 24.74 -6.78 -9.26
CA GLY A 247 24.30 -5.78 -10.24
C GLY A 247 24.65 -4.35 -9.86
N LEU A 248 25.54 -3.80 -10.67
CA LEU A 248 25.77 -2.37 -10.93
C LEU A 248 25.99 -2.23 -12.43
#